data_AF-A0A938TTS1-F1
#
_entry.id   AF-A0A938TTS1-F1
#
_cell.length_a   1.000
_cell.length_b   1.000
_cell.length_c   1.000
_cell.angle_alpha   90.00
_cell.angle_beta   90.00
_cell.angle_gamma   90.00
#
_symmetry.space_group_name_H-M   'P 1'
#
loop_
_entity.id
_entity.type
_entity.pdbx_description
1 polymer ?
#
loop_
_entity_poly.entity_id
_entity_poly.type
_entity_poly.pdbx_seq_one_letter_code
_entity_poly.pdbx_strand_id
1 'polypeptide(L)'
;MNTLSIQDTADDYILTLNKDTMVFSIESKGLHKETRLKPFMCDILYTLFKIHPNPLSYHQASVILKKHHLIVSDLTRLHRKFSEIRKTIIELDPRLHSLLLNTRQYGYTLPLSCKALDLEARSCAQMAVAFANPQLAESIALLDRLVAQAIEMTKRNALIRSPDGYIMNRDMERELLVQQIELFKECERIILKEIRCHEADFYRLRIEYTLAKIKTYIGLARISEYPITESQWVDWFQLEVSVLVRELKRLCRDIENQ
;
A
#
# COMPACT_ATOMS: atom_id res chain seq x y z
N MET A 1 -17.77 8.42 8.09
CA MET A 1 -16.96 9.62 8.33
C MET A 1 -16.07 9.84 7.14
N ASN A 2 -16.13 10.99 6.46
CA ASN A 2 -15.25 11.29 5.33
C ASN A 2 -13.92 11.89 5.82
N THR A 3 -13.25 11.17 6.72
CA THR A 3 -11.95 11.58 7.26
C THR A 3 -10.88 10.65 6.69
N LEU A 4 -9.78 11.22 6.21
CA LEU A 4 -8.62 10.48 5.72
C LEU A 4 -7.37 10.97 6.42
N SER A 5 -6.48 10.05 6.78
CA SER A 5 -5.21 10.37 7.43
C SER A 5 -4.04 9.70 6.72
N ILE A 6 -2.95 10.45 6.55
CA ILE A 6 -1.69 10.02 5.95
C ILE A 6 -0.55 10.43 6.87
N GLN A 7 0.39 9.53 7.12
CA GLN A 7 1.62 9.81 7.83
C GLN A 7 2.72 10.18 6.83
N ASP A 8 3.35 11.35 7.01
CA ASP A 8 4.60 11.66 6.34
C ASP A 8 5.77 11.14 7.19
N THR A 9 6.41 10.07 6.74
CA THR A 9 7.51 9.41 7.47
C THR A 9 8.80 10.23 7.48
N ALA A 10 8.94 11.23 6.60
CA ALA A 10 10.15 12.06 6.54
C ALA A 10 10.18 13.09 7.69
N ASP A 11 9.04 13.73 7.93
CA ASP A 11 8.90 14.81 8.91
C ASP A 11 8.13 14.39 10.18
N ASP A 12 7.72 13.11 10.26
CA ASP A 12 6.96 12.51 11.36
C ASP A 12 5.64 13.25 11.65
N TYR A 13 4.91 13.57 10.57
CA TYR A 13 3.60 14.21 10.64
C TYR A 13 2.47 13.23 10.37
N ILE A 14 1.40 13.34 11.15
CA ILE A 14 0.09 12.80 10.83
C ILE A 14 -0.75 13.92 10.23
N LEU A 15 -1.04 13.81 8.93
CA LEU A 15 -1.86 14.74 8.18
C LEU A 15 -3.28 14.17 8.11
N THR A 16 -4.26 14.88 8.67
CA THR A 16 -5.66 14.44 8.70
C THR A 16 -6.54 15.45 7.97
N LEU A 17 -7.42 14.94 7.12
CA LEU A 17 -8.38 15.75 6.38
C LEU A 17 -9.80 15.25 6.67
N ASN A 18 -10.62 16.09 7.27
CA ASN A 18 -12.05 15.85 7.43
C ASN A 18 -12.81 16.59 6.34
N LYS A 19 -13.40 15.85 5.41
CA LYS A 19 -14.13 16.42 4.27
C LYS A 19 -15.42 17.12 4.67
N ASP A 20 -16.11 16.59 5.69
CA ASP A 20 -17.42 17.08 6.10
C ASP A 20 -17.28 18.46 6.80
N THR A 21 -16.24 18.61 7.62
CA THR A 21 -15.93 19.89 8.30
C THR A 21 -14.98 20.79 7.51
N MET A 22 -14.36 20.27 6.43
CA MET A 22 -13.33 20.91 5.61
C MET A 22 -12.10 21.33 6.43
N VAL A 23 -11.78 20.58 7.48
CA VAL A 23 -10.63 20.83 8.36
C VAL A 23 -9.46 19.97 7.93
N PHE A 24 -8.30 20.60 7.75
CA PHE A 24 -7.02 19.95 7.59
C PHE A 24 -6.19 20.17 8.85
N SER A 25 -5.78 19.08 9.49
CA SER A 25 -4.97 19.10 10.70
C SER A 25 -3.67 18.36 10.51
N ILE A 26 -2.66 18.81 11.25
CA ILE A 26 -1.36 18.19 11.33
C ILE A 26 -1.03 17.91 12.78
N GLU A 27 -0.48 16.73 13.03
CA GLU A 27 -0.08 16.29 14.36
C GLU A 27 1.35 15.71 14.32
N SER A 28 2.21 16.14 15.24
CA SER A 28 3.57 15.58 15.42
C SER A 28 4.10 15.92 16.80
N LYS A 29 4.52 14.91 17.59
CA LYS A 29 5.21 15.09 18.89
C LYS A 29 4.64 16.20 19.80
N GLY A 30 3.32 16.20 20.00
CA GLY A 30 2.61 17.17 20.85
C GLY A 30 2.28 18.51 20.18
N LEU A 31 2.69 18.72 18.94
CA LEU A 31 2.21 19.80 18.08
C LEU A 31 0.91 19.35 17.41
N HIS A 32 -0.17 20.09 17.62
CA HIS A 32 -1.41 19.96 16.87
C HIS A 32 -1.76 21.32 16.27
N LYS A 33 -1.87 21.39 14.95
CA LYS A 33 -2.35 22.59 14.25
C LYS A 33 -3.44 22.20 13.27
N GLU A 34 -4.40 23.09 13.08
CA GLU A 34 -5.47 22.89 12.12
C GLU A 34 -5.77 24.16 11.33
N THR A 35 -6.31 23.99 10.14
CA THR A 35 -6.80 25.08 9.30
C THR A 35 -8.06 24.64 8.56
N ARG A 36 -8.94 25.60 8.29
CA ARG A 36 -10.13 25.37 7.49
C ARG A 36 -9.83 25.64 6.03
N LEU A 37 -10.12 24.65 5.19
CA LEU A 37 -9.89 24.72 3.76
C LEU A 37 -11.10 25.28 3.02
N LYS A 38 -10.84 25.93 1.87
CA LYS A 38 -11.91 26.21 0.91
C LYS A 38 -12.44 24.89 0.31
N PRO A 39 -13.71 24.82 -0.11
CA PRO A 39 -14.32 23.57 -0.61
C PRO A 39 -13.50 22.87 -1.70
N PHE A 40 -13.01 23.62 -2.70
CA PHE A 40 -12.21 23.04 -3.78
C PHE A 40 -10.84 22.52 -3.31
N MET A 41 -10.22 23.17 -2.32
CA MET A 41 -8.93 22.74 -1.75
C MET A 41 -9.13 21.42 -0.99
N CYS A 42 -10.20 21.35 -0.20
CA CYS A 42 -10.58 20.14 0.52
C CYS A 42 -10.83 18.97 -0.45
N ASP A 43 -11.59 19.17 -1.53
CA ASP A 43 -11.86 18.10 -2.50
C ASP A 43 -10.61 17.65 -3.26
N ILE A 44 -9.71 18.57 -3.61
CA ILE A 44 -8.43 18.23 -4.26
C ILE A 44 -7.55 17.40 -3.30
N LEU A 45 -7.34 17.88 -2.07
CA LEU A 45 -6.52 17.17 -1.08
C LEU A 45 -7.14 15.83 -0.70
N TYR A 46 -8.46 15.76 -0.55
CA TYR A 46 -9.15 14.51 -0.27
C TYR A 46 -8.97 13.49 -1.39
N THR A 47 -9.05 13.95 -2.64
CA THR A 47 -8.84 13.07 -3.79
C THR A 47 -7.39 12.59 -3.83
N LEU A 48 -6.41 13.48 -3.61
CA LEU A 48 -4.99 13.12 -3.52
C LEU A 48 -4.74 12.10 -2.41
N PHE A 49 -5.29 12.31 -1.22
CA PHE A 49 -5.13 11.39 -0.09
C PHE A 49 -5.71 10.00 -0.42
N LYS A 50 -6.87 9.97 -1.08
CA LYS A 50 -7.57 8.73 -1.43
C LYS A 50 -6.84 7.90 -2.50
N ILE A 51 -6.23 8.56 -3.50
CA ILE A 51 -5.64 7.86 -4.66
C ILE A 51 -4.13 7.64 -4.53
N HIS A 52 -3.49 8.25 -3.53
CA HIS A 52 -2.06 8.07 -3.23
C HIS A 52 -1.68 6.58 -3.20
N PRO A 53 -0.61 6.13 -3.88
CA PRO A 53 0.49 6.91 -4.48
C PRO A 53 0.26 7.44 -5.90
N ASN A 54 -0.92 7.25 -6.49
CA ASN A 54 -1.17 7.65 -7.87
C ASN A 54 -1.32 9.17 -8.03
N PRO A 55 -0.94 9.74 -9.19
CA PRO A 55 -1.16 11.15 -9.48
C PRO A 55 -2.65 11.48 -9.68
N LEU A 56 -3.06 12.63 -9.16
CA LEU A 56 -4.28 13.32 -9.57
C LEU A 56 -4.02 13.98 -10.93
N SER A 57 -4.61 13.45 -11.99
CA SER A 57 -4.37 13.96 -13.34
C SER A 57 -4.87 15.39 -13.53
N TYR A 58 -4.27 16.13 -14.48
CA TYR A 58 -4.72 17.50 -14.80
C TYR A 58 -6.20 17.54 -15.20
N HIS A 59 -6.68 16.51 -15.89
CA HIS A 59 -8.09 16.36 -16.23
C HIS A 59 -8.96 16.19 -14.98
N GLN A 60 -8.61 15.26 -14.09
CA GLN A 60 -9.36 15.04 -12.85
C GLN A 60 -9.38 16.30 -11.97
N ALA A 61 -8.24 16.98 -11.81
CA ALA A 61 -8.15 18.23 -11.08
C ALA A 61 -9.05 19.32 -11.69
N SER A 62 -9.08 19.44 -13.02
CA SER A 62 -9.95 20.39 -13.72
C SER A 62 -11.44 20.07 -13.52
N VAL A 63 -11.81 18.79 -13.51
CA VAL A 63 -13.19 18.34 -13.22
C VAL A 63 -13.59 18.73 -11.79
N ILE A 64 -12.71 18.52 -10.80
CA ILE A 64 -12.96 18.93 -9.42
C ILE A 64 -13.16 20.44 -9.34
N LEU A 65 -12.26 21.23 -9.93
CA LEU A 65 -12.36 22.69 -9.93
C LEU A 65 -13.65 23.18 -10.62
N LYS A 66 -14.04 22.55 -11.74
CA LYS A 66 -15.28 22.87 -12.44
C LYS A 66 -16.53 22.62 -11.58
N LYS A 67 -16.55 21.58 -10.74
CA LYS A 67 -17.64 21.33 -9.78
C LYS A 67 -17.82 22.46 -8.77
N HIS A 68 -16.75 23.19 -8.48
CA HIS A 68 -16.75 24.38 -7.61
C HIS A 68 -16.86 25.69 -8.38
N HIS A 69 -17.34 25.65 -9.63
CA HIS A 69 -17.46 26.81 -10.52
C HIS A 69 -16.13 27.54 -10.80
N LEU A 70 -14.99 26.87 -10.61
CA LEU A 70 -13.67 27.40 -10.92
C LEU A 70 -13.24 26.92 -12.32
N ILE A 71 -13.48 27.76 -13.32
CA ILE A 71 -13.14 27.44 -14.71
C ILE A 71 -11.63 27.62 -14.93
N VAL A 72 -11.01 26.58 -15.48
CA VAL A 72 -9.58 26.54 -15.76
C VAL A 72 -9.40 26.34 -17.27
N SER A 73 -9.07 27.41 -17.99
CA SER A 73 -8.93 27.39 -19.45
C SER A 73 -7.61 26.78 -19.95
N ASP A 74 -6.62 26.71 -19.07
CA ASP A 74 -5.25 26.32 -19.42
C ASP A 74 -4.51 25.77 -18.19
N LEU A 75 -3.37 25.10 -18.42
CA LEU A 75 -2.54 24.54 -17.35
C LEU A 75 -1.98 25.62 -16.42
N THR A 76 -1.72 26.84 -16.91
CA THR A 76 -1.18 27.92 -16.07
C THR A 76 -2.15 28.30 -14.97
N ARG A 77 -3.45 28.42 -15.27
CA ARG A 77 -4.50 28.67 -14.29
C ARG A 77 -4.67 27.49 -13.33
N LEU A 78 -4.49 26.26 -13.81
CA LEU A 78 -4.49 25.07 -12.97
C LEU A 78 -3.36 25.14 -11.95
N HIS A 79 -2.13 25.43 -12.41
CA HIS A 79 -0.96 25.58 -11.56
C HIS A 79 -1.15 26.68 -10.50
N ARG A 80 -1.74 27.83 -10.88
CA ARG A 80 -2.08 28.89 -9.91
C ARG A 80 -3.00 28.40 -8.79
N LYS A 81 -3.97 27.52 -9.09
CA LYS A 81 -4.87 26.96 -8.06
C LYS A 81 -4.16 25.99 -7.13
N PHE A 82 -3.23 25.18 -7.63
CA PHE A 82 -2.40 24.34 -6.77
C PHE A 82 -1.38 25.14 -5.96
N SER A 83 -0.84 26.24 -6.51
CA SER A 83 -0.02 27.18 -5.75
C SER A 83 -0.81 27.83 -4.61
N GLU A 84 -2.10 28.15 -4.83
CA GLU A 84 -3.00 28.64 -3.77
C GLU A 84 -3.15 27.60 -2.65
N ILE A 85 -3.38 26.33 -2.98
CA ILE A 85 -3.47 25.24 -2.00
C ILE A 85 -2.15 25.10 -1.23
N ARG A 86 -1.01 25.08 -1.94
CA ARG A 86 0.30 24.95 -1.33
C ARG A 86 0.59 26.09 -0.36
N LYS A 87 0.21 27.32 -0.72
CA LYS A 87 0.36 28.49 0.16
C LYS A 87 -0.41 28.32 1.46
N THR A 88 -1.69 27.91 1.38
CA THR A 88 -2.52 27.64 2.58
C THR A 88 -1.89 26.58 3.50
N ILE A 89 -1.29 25.53 2.93
CA ILE A 89 -0.64 24.46 3.70
C ILE A 89 0.67 24.95 4.34
N ILE A 90 1.48 25.73 3.62
CA ILE A 90 2.73 26.31 4.12
C ILE A 90 2.47 27.32 5.26
N GLU A 91 1.38 28.08 5.17
CA GLU A 91 0.95 29.01 6.23
C GLU A 91 0.62 28.26 7.55
N LEU A 92 0.16 27.00 7.46
CA LEU A 92 -0.06 26.15 8.63
C LEU A 92 1.27 25.66 9.22
N ASP A 93 2.15 25.11 8.37
CA ASP A 93 3.51 24.75 8.75
C ASP A 93 4.49 24.81 7.55
N PRO A 94 5.58 25.59 7.64
CA PRO A 94 6.54 25.75 6.54
C PRO A 94 7.19 24.45 6.08
N ARG A 95 7.28 23.43 6.94
CA ARG A 95 7.91 22.15 6.58
C ARG A 95 7.14 21.40 5.49
N LEU A 96 5.83 21.63 5.37
CA LEU A 96 4.95 20.98 4.39
C LEU A 96 5.06 21.54 2.96
N HIS A 97 6.05 22.38 2.67
CA HIS A 97 6.27 22.98 1.35
C HIS A 97 6.37 21.96 0.20
N SER A 98 6.82 20.75 0.49
CA SER A 98 7.00 19.63 -0.44
C SER A 98 5.77 18.73 -0.58
N LEU A 99 4.69 18.94 0.19
CA LEU A 99 3.54 18.04 0.27
C LEU A 99 2.79 17.86 -1.06
N LEU A 100 2.83 18.85 -1.94
CA LEU A 100 2.20 18.79 -3.26
C LEU A 100 3.25 18.84 -4.36
N LEU A 101 3.53 17.73 -5.02
CA LEU A 101 4.49 17.61 -6.11
C LEU A 101 3.77 17.68 -7.45
N ASN A 102 4.33 18.40 -8.42
CA ASN A 102 3.85 18.41 -9.80
C ASN A 102 4.69 17.41 -10.61
N THR A 103 4.05 16.34 -11.07
CA THR A 103 4.65 15.36 -11.95
C THR A 103 4.30 15.76 -13.38
N ARG A 104 5.27 16.32 -14.09
CA ARG A 104 5.10 16.86 -15.45
C ARG A 104 4.42 15.82 -16.35
N GLN A 105 3.39 16.23 -17.10
CA GLN A 105 2.54 15.39 -17.96
C GLN A 105 1.58 14.43 -17.23
N TYR A 106 1.74 14.20 -15.93
CA TYR A 106 0.91 13.25 -15.18
C TYR A 106 -0.09 13.93 -14.24
N GLY A 107 0.26 15.05 -13.62
CA GLY A 107 -0.61 15.72 -12.66
C GLY A 107 0.09 16.08 -11.35
N TYR A 108 -0.64 15.94 -10.23
CA TYR A 108 -0.11 16.21 -8.90
C TYR A 108 -0.10 14.98 -8.01
N THR A 109 0.92 14.84 -7.18
CA THR A 109 1.09 13.73 -6.24
C THR A 109 1.47 14.24 -4.86
N LEU A 110 1.31 13.38 -3.85
CA LEU A 110 2.00 13.54 -2.58
C LEU A 110 3.41 12.91 -2.66
N PRO A 111 4.36 13.31 -1.81
CA PRO A 111 5.65 12.64 -1.66
C PRO A 111 5.52 11.15 -1.38
N LEU A 112 6.51 10.35 -1.81
CA LEU A 112 6.53 8.91 -1.51
C LEU A 112 6.73 8.59 -0.02
N SER A 113 7.19 9.57 0.78
CA SER A 113 7.28 9.50 2.24
C SER A 113 5.90 9.52 2.91
N CYS A 114 4.88 10.03 2.22
CA CYS A 114 3.50 9.90 2.68
C CYS A 114 3.04 8.44 2.59
N LYS A 115 2.57 7.88 3.71
CA LYS A 115 2.00 6.54 3.83
C LYS A 115 0.59 6.68 4.40
N ALA A 116 -0.38 5.94 3.88
CA ALA A 116 -1.71 5.95 4.49
C ALA A 116 -1.63 5.39 5.92
N LEU A 117 -2.17 6.12 6.92
CA LEU A 117 -2.27 5.63 8.30
C LEU A 117 -3.19 4.40 8.38
N ASP A 118 -4.13 4.31 7.44
CA ASP A 118 -4.99 3.14 7.23
C ASP A 118 -4.26 1.87 6.74
N LEU A 119 -2.94 1.86 6.63
CA LEU A 119 -2.22 0.58 6.50
C LEU A 119 -2.39 -0.29 7.75
N GLU A 120 -2.67 0.32 8.91
CA GLU A 120 -3.05 -0.38 10.15
C GLU A 120 -4.57 -0.52 10.35
N ALA A 121 -5.42 0.36 9.82
CA ALA A 121 -6.88 0.13 9.80
C ALA A 121 -7.35 -0.83 8.69
N ARG A 122 -6.45 -1.17 7.75
CA ARG A 122 -6.53 -2.36 6.89
C ARG A 122 -5.63 -3.50 7.39
N SER A 123 -5.18 -3.43 8.64
CA SER A 123 -4.76 -4.62 9.36
C SER A 123 -6.02 -5.37 9.79
N CYS A 124 -6.00 -6.69 9.59
CA CYS A 124 -6.91 -7.67 10.18
C CYS A 124 -8.41 -7.66 9.82
N ALA A 125 -8.93 -6.70 9.06
CA ALA A 125 -10.22 -6.88 8.39
C ALA A 125 -9.98 -7.64 7.08
N GLN A 126 -10.29 -8.94 7.11
CA GLN A 126 -10.49 -9.78 5.94
C GLN A 126 -11.07 -8.93 4.80
N MET A 127 -10.26 -8.58 3.79
CA MET A 127 -10.85 -8.40 2.47
C MET A 127 -11.38 -9.79 2.12
N ALA A 128 -12.65 -10.02 2.42
CA ALA A 128 -13.43 -11.08 1.80
C ALA A 128 -13.53 -10.72 0.33
N VAL A 129 -12.41 -10.86 -0.40
CA VAL A 129 -12.40 -10.83 -1.85
C VAL A 129 -13.13 -12.11 -2.23
N ALA A 130 -14.43 -11.98 -2.46
CA ALA A 130 -15.24 -13.07 -2.97
C ALA A 130 -14.85 -13.25 -4.44
N PHE A 131 -14.02 -14.25 -4.73
CA PHE A 131 -13.70 -14.65 -6.09
C PHE A 131 -14.93 -15.35 -6.68
N ALA A 132 -15.24 -15.07 -7.94
CA ALA A 132 -16.34 -15.74 -8.63
C ALA A 132 -15.98 -17.20 -8.93
N ASN A 133 -14.70 -17.47 -9.18
CA ASN A 133 -14.18 -18.80 -9.40
C ASN A 133 -13.90 -19.54 -8.08
N PRO A 134 -14.56 -20.68 -7.81
CA PRO A 134 -14.41 -21.41 -6.55
C PRO A 134 -13.02 -22.04 -6.39
N GLN A 135 -12.36 -22.47 -7.47
CA GLN A 135 -11.01 -23.04 -7.40
C GLN A 135 -9.97 -21.97 -7.06
N LEU A 136 -10.16 -20.76 -7.60
CA LEU A 136 -9.35 -19.60 -7.26
C LEU A 136 -9.57 -19.19 -5.80
N ALA A 137 -10.82 -19.13 -5.35
CA ALA A 137 -11.17 -18.81 -3.97
C ALA A 137 -10.53 -19.78 -2.97
N GLU A 138 -10.62 -21.09 -3.24
CA GLU A 138 -10.03 -22.14 -2.40
C GLU A 138 -8.50 -22.04 -2.36
N SER A 139 -7.87 -21.80 -3.51
CA SER A 139 -6.40 -21.65 -3.61
C SER A 139 -5.91 -20.43 -2.83
N ILE A 140 -6.62 -19.30 -2.93
CA ILE A 140 -6.28 -18.08 -2.17
C ILE A 140 -6.49 -18.31 -0.66
N ALA A 141 -7.55 -19.01 -0.25
CA ALA A 141 -7.79 -19.33 1.16
C ALA A 141 -6.73 -20.31 1.71
N LEU A 142 -6.25 -21.26 0.89
CA LEU A 142 -5.13 -22.12 1.26
C LEU A 142 -3.83 -21.32 1.39
N LEU A 143 -3.55 -20.38 0.49
CA LEU A 143 -2.41 -19.47 0.62
C LEU A 143 -2.44 -18.63 1.91
N ASP A 144 -3.60 -18.09 2.29
CA ASP A 144 -3.75 -17.36 3.55
C ASP A 144 -3.38 -18.24 4.75
N ARG A 145 -3.79 -19.52 4.73
CA ARG A 145 -3.44 -20.49 5.79
C ARG A 145 -1.94 -20.79 5.82
N LEU A 146 -1.31 -20.99 4.65
CA LEU A 146 0.13 -21.23 4.55
C LEU A 146 0.93 -20.02 5.07
N VAL A 147 0.50 -18.81 4.74
CA VAL A 147 1.13 -17.58 5.24
C VAL A 147 0.97 -17.43 6.75
N ALA A 148 -0.24 -17.68 7.29
CA ALA A 148 -0.46 -17.66 8.74
C ALA A 148 0.44 -18.66 9.47
N GLN A 149 0.58 -19.88 8.93
CA GLN A 149 1.50 -20.88 9.47
C GLN A 149 2.96 -20.41 9.40
N ALA A 150 3.40 -19.80 8.31
CA ALA A 150 4.75 -19.27 8.18
C ALA A 150 5.05 -18.15 9.19
N ILE A 151 4.07 -17.28 9.49
CA ILE A 151 4.18 -16.28 10.56
C ILE A 151 4.36 -16.96 11.92
N GLU A 152 3.55 -17.97 12.23
CA GLU A 152 3.68 -18.71 13.50
C GLU A 152 4.99 -19.50 13.60
N MET A 153 5.52 -20.01 12.49
CA MET A 153 6.85 -20.62 12.46
C MET A 153 7.93 -19.56 12.70
N THR A 154 7.80 -18.37 12.10
CA THR A 154 8.74 -17.25 12.31
C THR A 154 8.84 -16.85 13.78
N LYS A 155 7.73 -16.87 14.52
CA LYS A 155 7.71 -16.57 15.96
C LYS A 155 8.41 -17.62 16.83
N ARG A 156 8.53 -18.85 16.35
CA ARG A 156 9.05 -20.01 17.11
C ARG A 156 10.51 -20.33 16.79
N ASN A 157 11.05 -19.80 15.71
CA ASN A 157 12.40 -20.08 15.26
C ASN A 157 13.36 -18.94 15.63
N ALA A 158 14.59 -19.31 15.96
CA ALA A 158 15.63 -18.36 16.30
C ALA A 158 16.28 -17.78 15.04
N LEU A 159 16.73 -16.52 15.14
CA LEU A 159 17.60 -15.94 14.12
C LEU A 159 19.04 -16.40 14.29
N ILE A 160 19.67 -16.79 13.19
CA ILE A 160 21.06 -17.18 13.13
C ILE A 160 21.83 -16.29 12.15
N ARG A 161 23.13 -16.13 12.40
CA ARG A 161 24.02 -15.36 11.53
C ARG A 161 24.61 -16.27 10.44
N SER A 162 24.40 -15.87 9.19
CA SER A 162 24.94 -16.44 7.96
C SER A 162 26.03 -15.51 7.39
N PRO A 163 26.92 -15.97 6.47
CA PRO A 163 27.86 -15.09 5.77
C PRO A 163 27.18 -13.89 5.08
N ASP A 164 25.97 -14.08 4.56
CA ASP A 164 25.23 -13.06 3.80
C ASP A 164 24.31 -12.18 4.67
N GLY A 165 24.23 -12.43 5.98
CA GLY A 165 23.36 -11.67 6.89
C GLY A 165 22.69 -12.52 7.96
N TYR A 166 21.56 -12.04 8.47
CA TYR A 166 20.73 -12.73 9.47
C TYR A 166 19.63 -13.51 8.75
N ILE A 167 19.49 -14.79 9.10
CA ILE A 167 18.49 -15.69 8.52
C ILE A 167 17.72 -16.40 9.61
N MET A 168 16.52 -16.85 9.29
CA MET A 168 15.75 -17.71 10.18
C MET A 168 16.35 -19.12 10.23
N ASN A 169 16.52 -19.69 11.42
CA ASN A 169 16.85 -21.10 11.53
C ASN A 169 15.64 -21.94 11.10
N ARG A 170 15.85 -22.85 10.14
CA ARG A 170 14.79 -23.67 9.54
C ARG A 170 14.90 -25.15 9.91
N ASP A 171 15.92 -25.53 10.67
CA ASP A 171 16.25 -26.95 10.88
C ASP A 171 15.11 -27.71 11.57
N MET A 172 14.44 -27.07 12.54
CA MET A 172 13.32 -27.68 13.27
C MET A 172 12.04 -27.81 12.45
N GLU A 173 11.94 -27.10 11.33
CA GLU A 173 10.70 -26.98 10.54
C GLU A 173 10.87 -27.53 9.12
N ARG A 174 12.02 -28.15 8.80
CA ARG A 174 12.40 -28.50 7.43
C ARG A 174 11.36 -29.35 6.69
N GLU A 175 10.85 -30.40 7.32
CA GLU A 175 9.85 -31.29 6.72
C GLU A 175 8.51 -30.57 6.48
N LEU A 176 8.09 -29.74 7.44
CA LEU A 176 6.87 -28.94 7.33
C LEU A 176 7.00 -27.90 6.21
N LEU A 177 8.15 -27.26 6.07
CA LEU A 177 8.43 -26.31 4.99
C LEU A 177 8.35 -26.97 3.62
N VAL A 178 8.88 -28.20 3.45
CA VAL A 178 8.75 -28.93 2.19
C VAL A 178 7.27 -29.19 1.86
N GLN A 179 6.49 -29.65 2.83
CA GLN A 179 5.05 -29.90 2.64
C GLN A 179 4.28 -28.61 2.28
N GLN A 180 4.54 -27.51 2.98
CA GLN A 180 3.91 -26.22 2.70
C GLN A 180 4.29 -25.69 1.31
N ILE A 181 5.53 -25.90 0.86
CA ILE A 181 5.97 -25.48 -0.47
C ILE A 181 5.32 -26.32 -1.58
N GLU A 182 5.07 -27.61 -1.36
CA GLU A 182 4.31 -28.43 -2.33
C GLU A 182 2.85 -27.98 -2.42
N LEU A 183 2.19 -27.73 -1.28
CA LEU A 183 0.84 -27.16 -1.24
C LEU A 183 0.79 -25.78 -1.92
N PHE A 184 1.83 -24.96 -1.72
CA PHE A 184 1.96 -23.67 -2.40
C PHE A 184 2.03 -23.83 -3.92
N LYS A 185 2.84 -24.77 -4.43
CA LYS A 185 2.98 -25.01 -5.88
C LYS A 185 1.64 -25.43 -6.50
N GLU A 186 0.83 -26.18 -5.77
CA GLU A 186 -0.52 -26.52 -6.22
C GLU A 186 -1.41 -25.28 -6.33
N CYS A 187 -1.39 -24.40 -5.32
CA CYS A 187 -2.10 -23.11 -5.37
C CYS A 187 -1.63 -22.25 -6.54
N GLU A 188 -0.32 -22.10 -6.70
CA GLU A 188 0.31 -21.35 -7.79
C GLU A 188 -0.16 -21.85 -9.16
N ARG A 189 -0.14 -23.18 -9.37
CA ARG A 189 -0.61 -23.79 -10.61
C ARG A 189 -2.09 -23.48 -10.88
N ILE A 190 -2.95 -23.58 -9.87
CA ILE A 190 -4.39 -23.29 -10.03
C ILE A 190 -4.60 -21.82 -10.36
N ILE A 191 -3.97 -20.91 -9.60
CA ILE A 191 -4.07 -19.46 -9.82
C ILE A 191 -3.64 -19.09 -11.24
N LEU A 192 -2.48 -19.57 -11.70
CA LEU A 192 -1.96 -19.26 -13.03
C LEU A 192 -2.80 -19.91 -14.15
N LYS A 193 -3.42 -21.07 -13.91
CA LYS A 193 -4.31 -21.72 -14.87
C LYS A 193 -5.63 -20.96 -15.03
N GLU A 194 -6.24 -20.54 -13.92
CA GLU A 194 -7.55 -19.90 -13.93
C GLU A 194 -7.48 -18.45 -14.43
N ILE A 195 -6.33 -17.80 -14.26
CA ILE A 195 -6.04 -16.48 -14.79
C ILE A 195 -5.63 -16.63 -16.26
N ARG A 196 -6.62 -16.60 -17.16
CA ARG A 196 -6.45 -16.77 -18.62
C ARG A 196 -5.72 -15.58 -19.28
N CYS A 197 -4.44 -15.40 -18.94
CA CYS A 197 -3.61 -14.32 -19.46
C CYS A 197 -2.50 -14.85 -20.38
N HIS A 198 -2.17 -14.08 -21.42
CA HIS A 198 -1.01 -14.34 -22.27
C HIS A 198 0.29 -14.29 -21.43
N GLU A 199 1.31 -15.09 -21.78
CA GLU A 199 2.58 -15.16 -21.02
C GLU A 199 3.29 -13.80 -20.89
N ALA A 200 3.12 -12.95 -21.90
CA ALA A 200 3.65 -11.59 -21.92
C ALA A 200 2.73 -10.53 -21.28
N ASP A 201 1.60 -10.92 -20.69
CA ASP A 201 0.68 -9.98 -20.03
C ASP A 201 1.29 -9.45 -18.73
N PHE A 202 1.26 -8.13 -18.57
CA PHE A 202 1.75 -7.44 -17.40
C PHE A 202 1.10 -7.92 -16.10
N TYR A 203 -0.20 -8.27 -16.14
CA TYR A 203 -0.89 -8.82 -14.98
C TYR A 203 -0.35 -10.20 -14.59
N ARG A 204 -0.12 -11.07 -15.58
CA ARG A 204 0.44 -12.40 -15.35
C ARG A 204 1.84 -12.34 -14.76
N LEU A 205 2.72 -11.53 -15.35
CA LEU A 205 4.09 -11.33 -14.84
C LEU A 205 4.10 -10.83 -13.40
N ARG A 206 3.18 -9.90 -13.05
CA ARG A 206 3.03 -9.40 -11.68
C ARG A 206 2.52 -10.46 -10.72
N ILE A 207 1.57 -11.30 -11.14
CA ILE A 207 1.07 -12.41 -10.32
C ILE A 207 2.17 -13.44 -10.08
N GLU A 208 2.86 -13.88 -11.13
CA GLU A 208 3.98 -14.83 -11.02
C GLU A 208 5.08 -14.29 -10.09
N TYR A 209 5.44 -13.01 -10.23
CA TYR A 209 6.39 -12.36 -9.32
C TYR A 209 5.91 -12.33 -7.87
N THR A 210 4.63 -12.00 -7.66
CA THR A 210 4.04 -11.92 -6.31
C THR A 210 3.99 -13.30 -5.66
N LEU A 211 3.59 -14.33 -6.41
CA LEU A 211 3.59 -15.72 -5.99
C LEU A 211 5.02 -16.19 -5.64
N ALA A 212 6.00 -15.92 -6.50
CA ALA A 212 7.39 -16.26 -6.25
C ALA A 212 7.89 -15.63 -4.94
N LYS A 213 7.54 -14.37 -4.65
CA LYS A 213 7.87 -13.75 -3.35
C LYS A 213 7.18 -14.44 -2.19
N ILE A 214 5.86 -14.66 -2.24
CA ILE A 214 5.10 -15.33 -1.17
C ILE A 214 5.71 -16.71 -0.87
N LYS A 215 6.11 -17.46 -1.90
CA LYS A 215 6.80 -18.74 -1.76
C LYS A 215 8.07 -18.63 -0.91
N THR A 216 8.88 -17.58 -1.10
CA THR A 216 10.09 -17.36 -0.29
C THR A 216 9.76 -17.09 1.18
N TYR A 217 8.66 -16.39 1.45
CA TYR A 217 8.18 -16.16 2.82
C TYR A 217 7.69 -17.47 3.45
N ILE A 218 6.87 -18.26 2.75
CA ILE A 218 6.42 -19.58 3.23
C ILE A 218 7.61 -20.50 3.48
N GLY A 219 8.63 -20.48 2.63
CA GLY A 219 9.87 -21.25 2.80
C GLY A 219 10.84 -20.71 3.84
N LEU A 220 10.48 -19.63 4.56
CA LEU A 220 11.34 -18.90 5.51
C LEU A 220 12.72 -18.54 4.93
N ALA A 221 12.78 -18.32 3.61
CA ALA A 221 14.01 -18.14 2.84
C ALA A 221 14.32 -16.66 2.62
N ARG A 222 14.28 -15.87 3.69
CA ARG A 222 14.61 -14.43 3.70
C ARG A 222 15.91 -14.18 4.43
N ILE A 223 16.60 -13.12 4.02
CA ILE A 223 17.87 -12.67 4.58
C ILE A 223 17.71 -11.19 4.94
N SER A 224 18.16 -10.80 6.13
CA SER A 224 18.40 -9.41 6.48
C SER A 224 19.90 -9.14 6.46
N GLU A 225 20.36 -8.25 5.59
CA GLU A 225 21.76 -7.82 5.52
C GLU A 225 22.17 -7.02 6.78
N TYR A 226 21.19 -6.49 7.52
CA TYR A 226 21.39 -5.67 8.72
C TYR A 226 21.07 -6.44 10.01
N PRO A 227 21.73 -6.08 11.13
CA PRO A 227 21.34 -6.57 12.45
C PRO A 227 19.86 -6.31 12.73
N ILE A 228 19.16 -7.35 13.15
CA ILE A 228 17.71 -7.33 13.37
C ILE A 228 17.37 -8.25 14.53
N THR A 229 16.46 -7.82 15.39
CA THR A 229 15.95 -8.65 16.49
C THR A 229 14.86 -9.60 15.99
N GLU A 230 14.58 -10.67 16.76
CA GLU A 230 13.51 -11.61 16.43
C GLU A 230 12.14 -10.91 16.36
N SER A 231 11.86 -9.99 17.28
CA SER A 231 10.63 -9.19 17.26
C SER A 231 10.52 -8.33 16.00
N GLN A 232 11.59 -7.62 15.65
CA GLN A 232 11.64 -6.80 14.43
C GLN A 232 11.49 -7.64 13.17
N TRP A 233 12.05 -8.86 13.16
CA TRP A 233 11.90 -9.79 12.05
C TRP A 233 10.46 -10.26 11.89
N VAL A 234 9.78 -10.62 13.00
CA VAL A 234 8.37 -11.03 12.98
C VAL A 234 7.50 -9.90 12.44
N ASP A 235 7.68 -8.68 12.97
CA ASP A 235 6.91 -7.51 12.53
C ASP A 235 7.13 -7.22 11.05
N TRP A 236 8.40 -7.23 10.61
CA TRP A 236 8.77 -7.04 9.20
C TRP A 236 8.19 -8.13 8.30
N PHE A 237 8.34 -9.40 8.67
CA PHE A 237 7.84 -10.54 7.92
C PHE A 237 6.32 -10.46 7.77
N GLN A 238 5.60 -10.19 8.87
CA GLN A 238 4.15 -10.09 8.89
C GLN A 238 3.66 -8.93 8.01
N LEU A 239 4.32 -7.78 8.07
CA LEU A 239 3.99 -6.62 7.23
C LEU A 239 4.18 -6.95 5.75
N GLU A 240 5.37 -7.43 5.37
CA GLU A 240 5.73 -7.72 3.98
C GLU A 240 4.83 -8.78 3.36
N VAL A 241 4.62 -9.91 4.04
CA VAL A 241 3.81 -11.00 3.50
C VAL A 241 2.34 -10.58 3.36
N SER A 242 1.82 -9.76 4.28
CA SER A 242 0.46 -9.21 4.20
C SER A 242 0.28 -8.27 3.02
N VAL A 243 1.28 -7.45 2.70
CA VAL A 243 1.28 -6.56 1.53
C VAL A 243 1.23 -7.39 0.24
N LEU A 244 2.05 -8.44 0.13
CA LEU A 244 2.10 -9.30 -1.04
C LEU A 244 0.80 -10.10 -1.26
N VAL A 245 0.25 -10.70 -0.20
CA VAL A 245 -1.03 -11.42 -0.28
C VAL A 245 -2.16 -10.49 -0.71
N ARG A 246 -2.18 -9.26 -0.19
CA ARG A 246 -3.16 -8.25 -0.59
C ARG A 246 -3.01 -7.85 -2.06
N GLU A 247 -1.77 -7.66 -2.52
CA GLU A 247 -1.48 -7.35 -3.92
C GLU A 247 -1.93 -8.49 -4.84
N LEU A 248 -1.62 -9.74 -4.50
CA LEU A 248 -2.07 -10.92 -5.24
C LEU A 248 -3.59 -10.95 -5.36
N LYS A 249 -4.31 -10.82 -4.23
CA LYS A 249 -5.79 -10.83 -4.21
C LYS A 249 -6.38 -9.75 -5.11
N ARG A 250 -5.80 -8.54 -5.08
CA ARG A 250 -6.21 -7.44 -5.97
C ARG A 250 -5.98 -7.79 -7.43
N LEU A 251 -4.78 -8.26 -7.79
CA LEU A 251 -4.44 -8.61 -9.17
C LEU A 251 -5.35 -9.71 -9.72
N CYS A 252 -5.58 -10.78 -8.94
CA CYS A 252 -6.49 -11.86 -9.32
C CYS A 252 -7.92 -11.33 -9.54
N ARG A 253 -8.37 -10.40 -8.69
CA ARG A 253 -9.72 -9.82 -8.81
C ARG A 253 -9.87 -8.88 -10.00
N ASP A 254 -8.85 -8.07 -10.28
CA ASP A 254 -8.83 -7.16 -11.42
C ASP A 254 -8.92 -7.94 -12.74
N ILE A 255 -8.41 -9.18 -12.78
CA ILE A 255 -8.51 -10.05 -13.95
C ILE A 255 -9.86 -10.77 -14.01
N GLU A 256 -10.42 -11.23 -12.89
CA GLU A 256 -11.78 -11.81 -12.88
C GLU A 256 -12.87 -10.84 -13.36
N ASN A 257 -12.67 -9.53 -13.20
CA ASN A 257 -13.63 -8.51 -13.60
C ASN A 257 -13.46 -8.03 -15.06
N GLN A 258 -12.43 -8.50 -15.77
CA GLN A 258 -12.20 -8.23 -17.20
C GLN A 258 -12.82 -9.32 -18.07
#